data_AF-A0A1X7GQC3-F1
#
_entry.id   AF-A0A1X7GQC3-F1
#
_cell.length_a   1.000
_cell.length_b   1.000
_cell.length_c   1.000
_cell.angle_alpha   90.00
_cell.angle_beta   90.00
_cell.angle_gamma   90.00
#
_symmetry.space_group_name_H-M   'P 1'
#
loop_
_entity.id
_entity.type
_entity.pdbx_description
1 polymer ?
#
loop_
_entity_poly.entity_id
_entity_poly.type
_entity_poly.pdbx_seq_one_letter_code
_entity_poly.pdbx_strand_id
1 'polypeptide(L)'
;MDPAGPNPDERSVSDLVGKLIDDGKAVARGEVAFYRQLAAYRVARARSGMAALAVAVVLGNTALIALAVGLVLGLAPLIGPVLAGIALLVVLGGIALALFRFGMGRVALLAGDPEEQALLAEAERTT
;
A
#
# COMPACT_ATOMS: atom_id res chain seq x y z
N MET A 1 -26.57 -32.83 61.58
CA MET A 1 -26.94 -31.57 60.91
C MET A 1 -25.74 -31.17 60.08
N ASP A 2 -25.72 -31.59 58.82
CA ASP A 2 -24.64 -31.26 57.88
C ASP A 2 -25.09 -30.02 57.08
N PRO A 3 -24.39 -28.87 57.17
CA PRO A 3 -24.76 -27.68 56.41
C PRO A 3 -24.41 -27.92 54.94
N ALA A 4 -25.45 -28.06 54.11
CA ALA A 4 -25.33 -28.18 52.67
C ALA A 4 -24.32 -27.15 52.12
N GLY A 5 -23.20 -27.65 51.59
CA GLY A 5 -22.24 -26.84 50.86
C GLY A 5 -22.89 -26.24 49.61
N PRO A 6 -22.37 -25.11 49.10
CA PRO A 6 -22.98 -24.40 47.97
C PRO A 6 -23.22 -25.33 46.76
N ASN A 7 -24.48 -25.47 46.35
CA ASN A 7 -24.87 -26.32 45.23
C ASN A 7 -24.24 -25.78 43.92
N PRO A 8 -23.41 -26.57 43.21
CA PRO A 8 -22.74 -26.13 41.99
C PRO A 8 -23.66 -25.99 40.76
N ASP A 9 -24.95 -26.35 40.90
CA ASP A 9 -25.92 -26.47 39.81
C ASP A 9 -26.77 -25.21 39.55
N GLU A 10 -26.71 -24.19 40.42
CA GLU A 10 -27.49 -22.94 40.28
C GLU A 10 -26.77 -21.85 39.47
N ARG A 11 -25.87 -22.22 38.56
CA ARG A 11 -25.39 -21.24 37.57
C ARG A 11 -26.50 -21.02 36.55
N SER A 12 -27.21 -19.91 36.69
CA SER A 12 -28.28 -19.49 35.80
C SER A 12 -27.82 -19.52 34.35
N VAL A 13 -28.69 -19.97 33.43
CA VAL A 13 -28.45 -19.95 31.98
C VAL A 13 -28.09 -18.53 31.50
N SER A 14 -28.60 -17.49 32.16
CA SER A 14 -28.23 -16.09 31.90
C SER A 14 -26.73 -15.84 32.12
N ASP A 15 -26.14 -16.46 33.13
CA ASP A 15 -24.75 -16.23 33.51
C ASP A 15 -23.80 -16.91 32.51
N LEU A 16 -24.21 -18.08 31.99
CA LEU A 16 -23.47 -18.79 30.93
C LEU A 16 -23.49 -18.01 29.62
N VAL A 17 -24.64 -17.43 29.24
CA VAL A 17 -24.77 -16.58 28.06
C VAL A 17 -23.96 -15.29 28.21
N GLY A 18 -24.02 -14.66 29.37
CA GLY A 18 -23.20 -13.48 29.69
C GLY A 18 -21.71 -13.78 29.55
N LYS A 19 -21.25 -14.92 30.09
CA LYS A 19 -19.87 -15.39 29.96
C LYS A 19 -19.45 -15.62 28.51
N LEU A 20 -20.31 -16.25 27.70
CA LEU A 20 -20.01 -16.52 26.28
C LEU A 20 -19.87 -15.22 25.47
N ILE A 21 -20.69 -14.20 25.77
CA ILE A 21 -20.60 -12.88 25.15
C ILE A 21 -19.30 -12.18 25.56
N ASP A 22 -18.92 -12.24 26.83
CA ASP A 22 -17.69 -11.63 27.32
C ASP A 22 -16.43 -12.33 26.78
N ASP A 23 -16.46 -13.67 26.68
CA ASP A 23 -15.41 -14.45 26.05
C ASP A 23 -15.30 -14.12 24.54
N GLY A 24 -16.43 -13.98 23.84
CA GLY A 24 -16.45 -13.56 22.43
C GLY A 24 -15.88 -12.15 22.21
N LYS A 25 -16.20 -11.19 23.09
CA LYS A 25 -15.61 -9.85 23.07
C LYS A 25 -14.10 -9.89 23.36
N ALA A 26 -13.66 -10.78 24.26
CA ALA A 26 -12.24 -10.93 24.58
C ALA A 26 -11.47 -11.47 23.36
N VAL A 27 -12.02 -12.45 22.64
CA VAL A 27 -11.45 -12.98 21.39
C VAL A 27 -11.36 -11.89 20.32
N ALA A 28 -12.45 -11.15 20.09
CA ALA A 28 -12.47 -10.07 19.10
C ALA A 28 -11.42 -8.98 19.40
N ARG A 29 -11.27 -8.58 20.67
CA ARG A 29 -10.21 -7.64 21.08
C ARG A 29 -8.81 -8.22 20.89
N GLY A 30 -8.64 -9.52 21.13
CA GLY A 30 -7.40 -10.24 20.93
C GLY A 30 -6.95 -10.23 19.46
N GLU A 31 -7.87 -10.48 18.53
CA GLU A 31 -7.57 -10.44 17.09
C GLU A 31 -7.22 -9.03 16.61
N VAL A 32 -7.97 -8.01 17.02
CA VAL A 32 -7.65 -6.61 16.68
C VAL A 32 -6.28 -6.21 17.22
N ALA A 33 -5.95 -6.62 18.46
CA ALA A 33 -4.63 -6.40 19.03
C ALA A 33 -3.54 -7.12 18.24
N PHE A 34 -3.77 -8.37 17.83
CA PHE A 34 -2.84 -9.15 17.00
C PHE A 34 -2.57 -8.48 15.65
N TYR A 35 -3.62 -8.08 14.91
CA TYR A 35 -3.47 -7.38 13.63
C TYR A 35 -2.73 -6.06 13.78
N ARG A 36 -3.01 -5.30 14.85
CA ARG A 36 -2.31 -4.06 15.17
C ARG A 36 -0.81 -4.30 15.41
N GLN A 37 -0.45 -5.34 16.15
CA GLN A 37 0.94 -5.72 16.40
C GLN A 37 1.64 -6.19 15.12
N LEU A 38 0.96 -7.01 14.29
CA LEU A 38 1.50 -7.48 13.02
C LEU A 38 1.74 -6.32 12.05
N ALA A 39 0.82 -5.36 11.98
CA ALA A 39 0.97 -4.15 11.20
C ALA A 39 2.16 -3.30 11.69
N ALA A 40 2.26 -3.07 13.01
CA ALA A 40 3.37 -2.32 13.60
C ALA A 40 4.73 -3.00 13.36
N TYR A 41 4.79 -4.33 13.50
CA TYR A 41 5.99 -5.13 13.22
C TYR A 41 6.40 -5.03 11.75
N ARG A 42 5.46 -5.15 10.82
CA ARG A 42 5.71 -5.00 9.38
C ARG A 42 6.23 -3.60 9.05
N VAL A 43 5.62 -2.55 9.59
CA VAL A 43 6.08 -1.16 9.40
C VAL A 43 7.48 -0.94 9.97
N ALA A 44 7.74 -1.43 11.18
CA ALA A 44 9.05 -1.32 11.82
C ALA A 44 10.14 -2.02 11.00
N ARG A 45 9.86 -3.22 10.48
CA ARG A 45 10.78 -3.97 9.62
C ARG A 45 10.95 -3.35 8.23
N ALA A 46 9.90 -2.73 7.70
CA ALA A 46 9.96 -2.01 6.43
C ALA A 46 10.69 -0.67 6.55
N ARG A 47 10.81 -0.07 7.74
CA ARG A 47 11.38 1.28 7.93
C ARG A 47 12.81 1.41 7.40
N SER A 48 13.67 0.44 7.69
CA SER A 48 15.05 0.43 7.16
C SER A 48 15.07 0.25 5.63
N GLY A 49 14.20 -0.62 5.11
CA GLY A 49 14.03 -0.81 3.66
C GLY A 49 13.50 0.44 2.94
N MET A 50 12.52 1.12 3.52
CA MET A 50 11.97 2.37 3.00
C MET A 50 12.99 3.51 3.04
N ALA A 51 13.79 3.60 4.10
CA ALA A 51 14.90 4.56 4.17
C ALA A 51 15.95 4.29 3.08
N ALA A 52 16.35 3.02 2.91
CA ALA A 52 17.28 2.63 1.85
C ALA A 52 16.72 2.92 0.44
N LEU A 53 15.44 2.63 0.19
CA LEU A 53 14.77 2.95 -1.06
C LEU A 53 14.69 4.46 -1.30
N ALA A 54 14.37 5.25 -0.28
CA ALA A 54 14.35 6.70 -0.41
C ALA A 54 15.72 7.25 -0.81
N VAL A 55 16.79 6.77 -0.15
CA VAL A 55 18.17 7.12 -0.50
C VAL A 55 18.50 6.66 -1.93
N ALA A 56 18.12 5.44 -2.31
CA ALA A 56 18.35 4.92 -3.65
C ALA A 56 17.62 5.73 -4.74
N VAL A 57 16.40 6.20 -4.49
CA VAL A 57 15.66 7.08 -5.41
C VAL A 57 16.37 8.41 -5.59
N VAL A 58 16.83 9.03 -4.51
CA VAL A 58 17.57 10.31 -4.56
C VAL A 58 18.89 10.14 -5.31
N LEU A 59 19.67 9.09 -5.00
CA LEU A 59 20.93 8.80 -5.67
C LEU A 59 20.72 8.43 -7.13
N GLY A 60 19.72 7.61 -7.44
CA GLY A 60 19.36 7.23 -8.80
C GLY A 60 18.96 8.44 -9.64
N ASN A 61 18.13 9.34 -9.11
CA ASN A 61 17.77 10.58 -9.79
C ASN A 61 18.99 11.48 -10.02
N THR A 62 19.86 11.62 -9.02
CA THR A 62 21.12 12.37 -9.15
C THR A 62 22.01 11.78 -10.26
N ALA A 63 22.14 10.45 -10.30
CA ALA A 63 22.90 9.76 -11.33
C ALA A 63 22.30 9.95 -12.74
N LEU A 64 20.96 9.94 -12.87
CA LEU A 64 20.28 10.22 -14.13
C LEU A 64 20.53 11.65 -14.63
N ILE A 65 20.49 12.64 -13.74
CA ILE A 65 20.82 14.03 -14.08
C ILE A 65 22.28 14.15 -14.52
N ALA A 66 23.21 13.55 -13.76
CA ALA A 66 24.63 13.57 -14.11
C ALA A 66 24.90 12.90 -15.47
N LEU A 67 24.23 11.77 -15.75
CA LEU A 67 24.29 11.09 -17.04
C LEU A 67 23.75 11.97 -18.18
N ALA A 68 22.60 12.63 -17.97
CA ALA A 68 22.02 13.55 -18.93
C ALA A 68 22.99 14.70 -19.27
N VAL A 69 23.60 15.32 -18.25
CA VAL A 69 24.62 16.35 -18.43
C VAL A 69 25.83 15.80 -19.20
N GLY A 70 26.33 14.62 -18.85
CA GLY A 70 27.44 13.97 -19.55
C GLY A 70 27.14 13.71 -21.03
N LEU A 71 25.91 13.27 -21.36
CA LEU A 71 25.46 13.10 -22.75
C LEU A 71 25.43 14.42 -23.51
N VAL A 72 24.87 15.48 -22.92
CA VAL A 72 24.85 16.80 -23.57
C VAL A 72 26.26 17.31 -23.81
N LEU A 73 27.16 17.20 -22.83
CA LEU A 73 28.56 17.60 -22.98
C LEU A 73 29.30 16.75 -24.01
N GLY A 74 28.98 15.46 -24.13
CA GLY A 74 29.56 14.58 -25.13
C GLY A 74 29.06 14.87 -26.56
N LEU A 75 27.80 15.26 -26.71
CA LEU A 75 27.21 15.62 -28.01
C LEU A 75 27.52 17.07 -28.43
N ALA A 76 27.75 17.96 -27.47
CA ALA A 76 27.96 19.38 -27.72
C ALA A 76 29.07 19.68 -28.74
N PRO A 77 30.23 18.99 -28.76
CA PRO A 77 31.27 19.21 -29.78
C PRO A 77 30.86 18.79 -31.20
N LEU A 78 29.87 17.91 -31.35
CA LEU A 78 29.47 17.37 -32.66
C LEU A 78 28.39 18.23 -33.32
N ILE A 79 27.38 18.65 -32.54
CA ILE A 79 26.19 19.33 -33.06
C ILE A 79 25.90 20.67 -32.38
N GLY A 80 26.75 21.09 -31.44
CA GLY A 80 26.54 22.28 -30.62
C GLY A 80 25.71 21.98 -29.36
N PRO A 81 25.91 22.77 -28.29
CA PRO A 81 25.30 22.50 -26.98
C PRO A 81 23.77 22.61 -26.98
N VAL A 82 23.21 23.54 -27.77
CA VAL A 82 21.76 23.74 -27.87
C VAL A 82 21.09 22.54 -28.55
N LEU A 83 21.61 22.09 -29.69
CA LEU A 83 21.05 20.94 -30.40
C LEU A 83 21.25 19.64 -29.63
N ALA A 84 22.36 19.49 -28.89
CA ALA A 84 22.57 18.36 -27.98
C ALA A 84 21.49 18.29 -26.88
N GLY A 85 21.16 19.42 -26.26
CA GLY A 85 20.09 19.51 -25.27
C GLY A 85 18.71 19.17 -25.86
N ILE A 86 18.39 19.71 -27.04
CA ILE A 86 17.12 19.42 -27.73
C ILE A 86 17.02 17.94 -28.11
N ALA A 87 18.09 17.35 -28.66
CA ALA A 87 18.11 15.95 -29.04
C ALA A 87 17.85 15.04 -27.82
N LEU A 88 18.51 15.32 -26.69
CA LEU A 88 18.31 14.55 -25.47
C LEU A 88 16.88 14.71 -24.93
N LEU A 89 16.32 15.92 -24.96
CA LEU A 89 14.94 16.20 -24.56
C LEU A 89 13.95 15.39 -25.40
N VAL A 90 14.10 15.36 -26.72
CA VAL A 90 13.21 14.61 -27.61
C VAL A 90 13.28 13.11 -27.33
N VAL A 91 14.48 12.57 -27.16
CA VAL A 91 14.67 11.12 -26.90
C VAL A 91 14.11 10.73 -25.53
N LEU A 92 14.56 11.38 -24.45
CA LEU A 92 14.12 11.04 -23.09
C LEU A 92 12.65 11.39 -22.87
N GLY A 93 12.18 12.53 -23.41
CA GLY A 93 10.78 12.93 -23.36
C GLY A 93 9.87 11.96 -24.11
N GLY A 94 10.30 11.47 -25.27
CA GLY A 94 9.59 10.44 -26.03
C GLY A 94 9.47 9.12 -25.25
N ILE A 95 10.57 8.66 -24.64
CA ILE A 95 10.57 7.46 -23.79
C ILE A 95 9.64 7.66 -22.58
N ALA A 96 9.72 8.80 -21.90
CA ALA A 96 8.88 9.11 -20.75
C ALA A 96 7.39 9.11 -21.13
N LEU A 97 7.03 9.73 -22.26
CA LEU A 97 5.67 9.75 -22.76
C LEU A 97 5.17 8.33 -23.10
N ALA A 98 6.00 7.51 -23.75
CA ALA A 98 5.65 6.13 -24.09
C ALA A 98 5.39 5.29 -22.83
N LEU A 99 6.29 5.38 -21.83
CA LEU A 99 6.14 4.70 -20.55
C LEU A 99 4.92 5.19 -19.77
N PHE A 100 4.65 6.49 -19.78
CA PHE A 100 3.48 7.07 -19.13
C PHE A 100 2.18 6.51 -19.73
N ARG A 101 2.08 6.48 -21.07
CA ARG A 101 0.92 5.90 -21.76
C ARG A 101 0.74 4.42 -21.47
N PHE A 102 1.84 3.67 -21.49
CA PHE A 102 1.82 2.24 -21.17
C PHE A 102 1.42 1.98 -19.71
N GLY A 103 1.95 2.78 -18.77
CA GLY A 103 1.66 2.70 -17.35
C GLY A 103 0.20 3.01 -17.05
N MET A 104 -0.37 4.06 -17.63
CA MET A 104 -1.80 4.37 -17.48
C MET A 104 -2.69 3.22 -17.96
N GLY A 105 -2.34 2.57 -19.08
CA GLY A 105 -3.08 1.40 -19.56
C GLY A 105 -3.07 0.23 -18.56
N ARG A 106 -1.98 0.06 -17.81
CA ARG A 106 -1.85 -0.98 -16.77
C ARG A 106 -2.58 -0.64 -15.47
N VAL A 107 -2.55 0.63 -15.06
CA VAL A 107 -3.26 1.08 -13.85
C VAL A 107 -4.76 1.10 -14.07
N ALA A 108 -5.22 1.43 -15.28
CA ALA A 108 -6.63 1.34 -15.65
C ALA A 108 -7.19 -0.09 -15.50
N LEU A 109 -6.37 -1.12 -15.76
CA LEU A 109 -6.76 -2.53 -15.56
C LEU A 109 -6.86 -2.92 -14.08
N LEU A 110 -6.22 -2.18 -13.17
CA LEU A 110 -6.26 -2.43 -11.72
C LEU A 110 -7.35 -1.61 -11.02
N ALA A 111 -7.89 -0.58 -11.68
CA ALA A 111 -8.80 0.41 -11.09
C ALA A 111 -10.27 -0.03 -11.04
N GLY A 112 -10.58 -1.29 -11.36
CA GLY A 112 -11.92 -1.88 -11.25
C GLY A 112 -12.59 -2.04 -12.60
N ASP A 113 -13.14 -3.24 -12.83
CA ASP A 113 -13.94 -3.53 -14.02
C ASP A 113 -15.14 -2.56 -14.03
N PRO A 114 -15.50 -1.96 -15.18
CA PRO A 114 -16.69 -1.11 -15.29
C PRO A 114 -17.99 -1.81 -14.84
N GLU A 115 -18.00 -3.15 -14.81
CA GLU A 115 -19.08 -3.95 -14.26
C GLU A 115 -19.20 -3.82 -12.73
N GLU A 116 -18.09 -3.79 -11.99
CA GLU A 116 -18.11 -3.66 -10.51
C GLU A 116 -18.68 -2.30 -10.09
N GLN A 117 -18.36 -1.24 -10.84
CA GLN A 117 -18.93 0.09 -10.63
C GLN A 117 -20.42 0.18 -11.02
N ALA A 118 -20.85 -0.58 -12.03
CA ALA A 118 -22.26 -0.68 -12.41
C ALA A 118 -23.08 -1.43 -11.34
N LEU A 119 -22.52 -2.49 -10.76
CA LEU A 119 -23.15 -3.27 -9.70
C LEU A 119 -23.28 -2.45 -8.40
N LEU A 120 -22.27 -1.65 -8.05
CA LEU A 120 -22.33 -0.75 -6.89
C LEU A 120 -23.38 0.36 -7.09
N ALA A 121 -23.47 0.93 -8.29
CA ALA A 121 -24.46 1.96 -8.61
C ALA A 121 -25.90 1.42 -8.64
N GLU A 122 -26.09 0.14 -8.96
CA GLU A 122 -27.39 -0.53 -8.91
C GLU A 122 -27.81 -0.84 -7.47
N ALA A 123 -26.89 -1.34 -6.64
CA ALA A 123 -27.11 -1.59 -5.21
C ALA A 123 -27.49 -0.32 -4.42
N GLU A 124 -26.85 0.82 -4.76
CA GLU A 124 -27.12 2.12 -4.14
C GLU A 124 -28.49 2.70 -4.53
N ARG A 125 -29.08 2.29 -5.66
CA ARG A 125 -30.44 2.70 -6.08
C ARG A 125 -31.57 1.87 -5.45
N THR A 126 -31.24 0.68 -4.96
CA THR A 126 -32.20 -0.25 -4.35
C THR A 126 -32.31 -0.14 -2.83
N THR A 127 -31.53 0.74 -2.20
CA THR A 127 -31.56 1.03 -0.74
C THR A 127 -32.22 2.37 -0.49
#